data_AF-A0AAD1WUX6-F1
#
_entry.id   AF-A0AAD1WUX6-F1
#
_cell.length_a   1.000
_cell.length_b   1.000
_cell.length_c   1.000
_cell.angle_alpha   90.00
_cell.angle_beta   90.00
_cell.angle_gamma   90.00
#
_symmetry.space_group_name_H-M   'P 1'
#
loop_
_entity.id
_entity.type
_entity.pdbx_description
1 polymer ?
#
loop_
_entity_poly.entity_id
_entity_poly.type
_entity_poly.pdbx_seq_one_letter_code
_entity_poly.pdbx_strand_id
1 'polypeptide(L)'
;MTKRDQANYFAGLSKTPIICGMEGRKILDGSGHPSLEVTLLCTVKNIDKPVCSAGISANSGLLPLASYDAIEASDNERVKSVETAIEWIIHDLRPLIHGISPNEQSRIDHLLSEYFKQKREELKEMAQVVQDVTPSPAPSIPTPTASPKSGKKKGSGKDKRKAVMEKPVPPEEPSEPVICGSFAIGAVSLAVAKSSAALNNVPLYLHVATLRNVQLPAQLVMPTPLISLLSYGKSSPGKLNLMKEVIVIPKQSHALQENLDMILSLQNQIMKQLCNVSKAASVIKNISPLGCLVSGCDRIDQPLHLIVEACEHLGLELGTDIHIALNCAAHELMDYNKGKYEVISGTFKTPDEMVDMYLDLINQYPSVIALLDPLRKEVFLWLLCVDLCADLDTPLAIT
;
A
#
# COMPACT_ATOMS: atom_id res chain seq x y z
N MET A 1 -48.28 1.57 28.98
CA MET A 1 -46.85 1.33 28.72
C MET A 1 -46.75 0.03 27.92
N THR A 2 -46.34 0.09 26.65
CA THR A 2 -46.25 -1.12 25.82
C THR A 2 -45.09 -2.02 26.29
N LYS A 3 -45.11 -3.31 25.95
CA LYS A 3 -43.98 -4.22 26.25
C LYS A 3 -42.64 -3.70 25.70
N ARG A 4 -42.70 -2.94 24.59
CA ARG A 4 -41.54 -2.28 23.97
C ARG A 4 -41.02 -1.12 24.82
N ASP A 5 -41.93 -0.31 25.38
CA ASP A 5 -41.58 0.78 26.30
C ASP A 5 -40.96 0.25 27.60
N GLN A 6 -41.45 -0.88 28.11
CA GLN A 6 -40.86 -1.55 29.28
C GLN A 6 -39.48 -2.12 28.97
N ALA A 7 -39.29 -2.78 27.82
CA ALA A 7 -37.98 -3.28 27.40
C ALA A 7 -36.93 -2.17 27.23
N ASN A 8 -37.34 -1.01 26.69
CA ASN A 8 -36.48 0.17 26.55
C ASN A 8 -36.16 0.80 27.91
N TYR A 9 -37.12 0.85 28.84
CA TYR A 9 -36.91 1.36 30.20
C TYR A 9 -35.88 0.51 30.97
N PHE A 10 -35.98 -0.82 30.90
CA PHE A 10 -35.01 -1.72 31.55
C PHE A 10 -33.65 -1.79 30.84
N ALA A 11 -33.59 -1.50 29.53
CA ALA A 11 -32.33 -1.40 28.80
C ALA A 11 -31.45 -0.24 29.35
N GLY A 12 -32.05 0.88 29.73
CA GLY A 12 -31.36 2.01 30.37
C GLY A 12 -30.85 1.73 31.79
N LEU A 13 -31.34 0.66 32.43
CA LEU A 13 -30.88 0.18 33.73
C LEU A 13 -29.80 -0.91 33.63
N SER A 14 -29.48 -1.36 32.41
CA SER A 14 -28.47 -2.38 32.21
C SER A 14 -27.07 -1.79 32.34
N LYS A 15 -26.18 -2.50 33.04
CA LYS A 15 -24.76 -2.12 33.15
C LYS A 15 -24.17 -1.95 31.75
N THR A 16 -23.36 -0.91 31.59
CA THR A 16 -22.62 -0.66 30.37
C THR A 16 -21.82 -1.91 30.00
N PRO A 17 -21.84 -2.35 28.73
CA PRO A 17 -20.99 -3.44 28.27
C PRO A 17 -19.52 -3.14 28.56
N ILE A 18 -18.80 -4.15 29.04
CA ILE A 18 -17.36 -4.10 29.30
C ILE A 18 -16.66 -5.24 28.57
N ILE A 19 -15.42 -5.01 28.17
CA ILE A 19 -14.57 -6.03 27.56
C ILE A 19 -14.16 -7.03 28.64
N CYS A 20 -14.49 -8.31 28.47
CA CYS A 20 -14.11 -9.37 29.41
C CYS A 20 -13.00 -10.28 28.86
N GLY A 21 -12.82 -10.31 27.54
CA GLY A 21 -11.74 -11.08 26.93
C GLY A 21 -11.58 -10.83 25.44
N MET A 22 -10.56 -11.48 24.88
CA MET A 22 -10.28 -11.48 23.46
C MET A 22 -9.74 -12.85 23.04
N GLU A 23 -10.00 -13.22 21.79
CA GLU A 23 -9.42 -14.41 21.15
C GLU A 23 -8.72 -13.98 19.86
N GLY A 24 -7.48 -14.43 19.67
CA GLY A 24 -6.75 -14.32 18.41
C GLY A 24 -6.76 -15.66 17.68
N ARG A 25 -7.00 -15.66 16.37
CA ARG A 25 -7.01 -16.86 15.53
C ARG A 25 -6.23 -16.61 14.25
N LYS A 26 -5.50 -17.62 13.80
CA LYS A 26 -4.86 -17.63 12.48
C LYS A 26 -5.92 -17.95 11.42
N ILE A 27 -6.02 -17.09 10.41
CA ILE A 27 -6.86 -17.26 9.22
C ILE A 27 -6.00 -17.10 7.95
N LEU A 28 -6.61 -17.20 6.77
CA LEU A 28 -5.97 -16.94 5.49
C LEU A 28 -6.64 -15.72 4.83
N ASP A 29 -5.86 -14.86 4.17
CA ASP A 29 -6.38 -13.76 3.36
C ASP A 29 -6.79 -14.19 1.95
N GLY A 30 -7.19 -13.22 1.12
CA GLY A 30 -7.61 -13.45 -0.27
C GLY A 30 -6.52 -14.03 -1.18
N SER A 31 -5.24 -13.93 -0.77
CA SER A 31 -4.09 -14.50 -1.46
C SER A 31 -3.66 -15.85 -0.87
N GLY A 32 -4.35 -16.32 0.17
CA GLY A 32 -4.01 -17.56 0.88
C GLY A 32 -2.87 -17.41 1.89
N HIS A 33 -2.50 -16.18 2.27
CA HIS A 33 -1.42 -15.95 3.22
C HIS A 33 -1.92 -15.94 4.67
N PRO A 34 -1.11 -16.46 5.63
CA PRO A 34 -1.39 -16.38 7.05
C PRO A 34 -1.75 -14.96 7.51
N SER A 35 -2.88 -14.85 8.19
CA SER A 35 -3.48 -13.60 8.65
C SER A 35 -4.09 -13.77 10.03
N LEU A 36 -4.51 -12.67 10.66
CA LEU A 36 -5.02 -12.66 12.03
C LEU A 36 -6.49 -12.27 12.05
N GLU A 37 -7.30 -13.03 12.78
CA GLU A 37 -8.63 -12.62 13.21
C GLU A 37 -8.65 -12.42 14.72
N VAL A 38 -9.21 -11.30 15.15
CA VAL A 38 -9.43 -10.98 16.57
C VAL A 38 -10.92 -10.95 16.85
N THR A 39 -11.36 -11.75 17.83
CA THR A 39 -12.74 -11.75 18.34
C THR A 39 -12.78 -11.11 19.72
N LEU A 40 -13.65 -10.12 19.89
CA LEU A 40 -13.85 -9.44 21.18
C LEU A 40 -14.97 -10.10 21.98
N LEU A 41 -14.72 -10.39 23.25
CA LEU A 41 -15.71 -10.87 24.20
C LEU A 41 -16.09 -9.75 25.16
N CYS A 42 -17.39 -9.53 25.33
CA CYS A 42 -17.92 -8.52 26.24
C CYS A 42 -18.92 -9.13 27.22
N THR A 43 -18.93 -8.63 28.44
CA THR A 43 -20.00 -8.87 29.40
C THR A 43 -21.15 -7.93 29.07
N VAL A 44 -22.24 -8.49 28.52
CA VAL A 44 -23.44 -7.74 28.17
C VAL A 44 -24.58 -8.28 29.01
N LYS A 45 -25.19 -7.43 29.85
CA LYS A 45 -26.26 -7.84 30.78
C LYS A 45 -25.84 -9.03 31.67
N ASN A 46 -24.62 -8.98 32.21
CA ASN A 46 -23.99 -10.02 33.03
C ASN A 46 -23.76 -11.37 32.32
N ILE A 47 -23.80 -11.39 30.98
CA ILE A 47 -23.50 -12.58 30.17
C ILE A 47 -22.28 -12.28 29.33
N ASP A 48 -21.23 -13.08 29.49
CA ASP A 48 -20.06 -13.04 28.64
C ASP A 48 -20.38 -13.69 27.31
N LYS A 49 -20.15 -12.95 26.22
CA LYS A 49 -20.35 -13.46 24.88
C LYS A 49 -19.40 -12.81 23.87
N PRO A 50 -19.03 -13.53 22.80
CA PRO A 50 -18.39 -12.90 21.65
C PRO A 50 -19.35 -11.88 21.02
N VAL A 51 -18.82 -10.73 20.62
CA VAL A 51 -19.61 -9.65 20.01
C VAL A 51 -19.31 -9.55 18.52
N CYS A 52 -18.07 -9.28 18.16
CA CYS A 52 -17.62 -9.08 16.77
C CYS A 52 -16.20 -9.60 16.57
N SER A 53 -15.86 -9.88 15.31
CA SER A 53 -14.50 -10.20 14.88
C SER A 53 -13.96 -9.21 13.83
N ALA A 54 -12.64 -9.08 13.79
CA ALA A 54 -11.92 -8.30 12.79
C ALA A 54 -10.71 -9.08 12.28
N GLY A 55 -10.66 -9.28 10.95
CA GLY A 55 -9.52 -9.86 10.25
C GLY A 55 -8.59 -8.78 9.71
N ILE A 56 -7.29 -8.98 9.84
CA ILE A 56 -6.23 -8.16 9.21
C ILE A 56 -5.18 -9.09 8.60
N SER A 57 -4.78 -8.79 7.36
CA SER A 57 -3.69 -9.50 6.69
C SER A 57 -2.34 -9.11 7.28
N ALA A 58 -1.46 -10.10 7.44
CA ALA A 58 -0.08 -9.83 7.88
C ALA A 58 0.67 -9.15 6.73
N ASN A 59 1.06 -7.90 6.94
CA ASN A 59 1.72 -7.12 5.90
C ASN A 59 3.09 -7.74 5.58
N SER A 60 3.38 -7.97 4.31
CA SER A 60 4.69 -8.42 3.85
C SER A 60 4.95 -7.71 2.52
N GLY A 61 5.89 -6.77 2.55
CA GLY A 61 6.27 -5.94 1.41
C GLY A 61 7.09 -6.68 0.35
N LEU A 62 6.84 -7.97 0.10
CA LEU A 62 7.65 -8.74 -0.85
C LEU A 62 7.05 -8.79 -2.25
N LEU A 63 7.95 -8.55 -3.21
CA LEU A 63 7.71 -8.54 -4.64
C LEU A 63 7.56 -9.97 -5.22
N PRO A 64 6.81 -10.15 -6.32
CA PRO A 64 6.57 -11.47 -6.94
C PRO A 64 7.79 -12.19 -7.54
N LEU A 65 9.00 -11.62 -7.43
CA LEU A 65 10.25 -12.12 -8.05
C LEU A 65 11.23 -12.75 -7.06
N ALA A 66 10.81 -13.01 -5.82
CA ALA A 66 11.61 -13.72 -4.83
C ALA A 66 11.91 -15.15 -5.30
N SER A 67 13.14 -15.64 -5.05
CA SER A 67 13.47 -17.06 -5.20
C SER A 67 12.53 -17.90 -4.32
N TYR A 68 12.37 -19.19 -4.63
CA TYR A 68 11.56 -20.09 -3.80
C TYR A 68 11.96 -20.00 -2.30
N ASP A 69 13.26 -19.98 -2.02
CA ASP A 69 13.79 -19.84 -0.66
C ASP A 69 13.41 -18.50 -0.01
N ALA A 70 13.34 -17.41 -0.78
CA ALA A 70 12.92 -16.10 -0.28
C ALA A 70 11.41 -16.01 -0.07
N ILE A 71 10.60 -16.72 -0.88
CA ILE A 71 9.16 -16.87 -0.68
C ILE A 71 8.91 -17.70 0.59
N GLU A 72 9.59 -18.82 0.75
CA GLU A 72 9.46 -19.69 1.93
C GLU A 72 9.93 -18.98 3.22
N ALA A 73 11.04 -18.24 3.16
CA ALA A 73 11.50 -17.41 4.28
C ALA A 73 10.47 -16.34 4.65
N SER A 74 9.88 -15.67 3.65
CA SER A 74 8.81 -14.70 3.84
C SER A 74 7.56 -15.30 4.46
N ASP A 75 7.13 -16.47 3.98
CA ASP A 75 5.95 -17.14 4.52
C ASP A 75 6.19 -17.61 5.95
N ASN A 76 7.39 -18.10 6.26
CA ASN A 76 7.79 -18.42 7.64
C ASN A 76 7.81 -17.18 8.53
N GLU A 77 8.29 -16.04 8.04
CA GLU A 77 8.25 -14.77 8.75
C GLU A 77 6.81 -14.31 9.01
N ARG A 78 5.91 -14.44 8.03
CA ARG A 78 4.48 -14.15 8.20
C ARG A 78 3.83 -15.05 9.24
N VAL A 79 4.08 -16.36 9.19
CA VAL A 79 3.55 -17.31 10.19
C VAL A 79 4.01 -16.91 11.58
N LYS A 80 5.32 -16.69 11.75
CA LYS A 80 5.90 -16.26 13.02
C LYS A 80 5.28 -14.94 13.49
N SER A 81 5.08 -13.99 12.58
CA SER A 81 4.46 -12.71 12.91
C SER A 81 3.00 -12.84 13.33
N VAL A 82 2.23 -13.77 12.75
CA VAL A 82 0.86 -14.08 13.20
C VAL A 82 0.86 -14.75 14.57
N GLU A 83 1.78 -15.68 14.82
CA GLU A 83 1.91 -16.35 16.12
C GLU A 83 2.27 -15.34 17.22
N THR A 84 3.25 -14.47 16.98
CA THR A 84 3.60 -13.38 17.90
C THR A 84 2.42 -12.43 18.12
N ALA A 85 1.65 -12.11 17.09
CA ALA A 85 0.44 -11.29 17.23
C ALA A 85 -0.61 -11.94 18.15
N ILE A 86 -0.81 -13.25 18.03
CA ILE A 86 -1.74 -14.01 18.89
C ILE A 86 -1.24 -14.02 20.34
N GLU A 87 0.06 -14.20 20.55
CA GLU A 87 0.67 -14.11 21.89
C GLU A 87 0.44 -12.73 22.52
N TRP A 88 0.67 -11.64 21.77
CA TRP A 88 0.40 -10.28 22.23
C TRP A 88 -1.06 -10.11 22.62
N ILE A 89 -2.00 -10.64 21.84
CA ILE A 89 -3.43 -10.55 22.15
C ILE A 89 -3.75 -11.26 23.47
N ILE A 90 -3.26 -12.49 23.64
CA ILE A 90 -3.62 -13.34 24.78
C ILE A 90 -2.97 -12.83 26.07
N HIS A 91 -1.69 -12.48 26.01
CA HIS A 91 -0.87 -12.22 27.19
C HIS A 91 -0.74 -10.74 27.54
N ASP A 92 -0.69 -9.85 26.56
CA ASP A 92 -0.36 -8.44 26.79
C ASP A 92 -1.57 -7.50 26.60
N LEU A 93 -2.23 -7.57 25.45
CA LEU A 93 -3.29 -6.64 25.07
C LEU A 93 -4.61 -6.94 25.79
N ARG A 94 -4.94 -8.23 26.01
CA ARG A 94 -6.16 -8.64 26.72
C ARG A 94 -6.24 -8.06 28.14
N PRO A 95 -5.24 -8.24 29.03
CA PRO A 95 -5.32 -7.65 30.36
C PRO A 95 -5.29 -6.12 30.32
N LEU A 96 -4.61 -5.51 29.35
CA LEU A 96 -4.50 -4.06 29.20
C LEU A 96 -5.86 -3.36 29.02
N ILE A 97 -6.79 -3.98 28.27
CA ILE A 97 -8.10 -3.38 27.96
C ILE A 97 -9.27 -4.04 28.71
N HIS A 98 -8.98 -5.00 29.59
CA HIS A 98 -10.00 -5.71 30.35
C HIS A 98 -10.80 -4.75 31.25
N GLY A 99 -12.11 -4.92 31.29
CA GLY A 99 -13.03 -4.11 32.09
C GLY A 99 -13.34 -2.72 31.51
N ILE A 100 -12.71 -2.30 30.42
CA ILE A 100 -13.00 -1.03 29.76
C ILE A 100 -14.26 -1.18 28.90
N SER A 101 -15.06 -0.11 28.78
CA SER A 101 -16.19 -0.13 27.86
C SER A 101 -15.70 -0.08 26.40
N PRO A 102 -16.24 -0.90 25.48
CA PRO A 102 -15.94 -0.79 24.06
C PRO A 102 -16.23 0.59 23.46
N ASN A 103 -17.09 1.39 24.09
CA ASN A 103 -17.41 2.76 23.66
C ASN A 103 -16.24 3.75 23.89
N GLU A 104 -15.26 3.41 24.72
CA GLU A 104 -14.10 4.25 25.03
C GLU A 104 -12.96 4.03 24.02
N GLN A 105 -13.27 4.09 22.71
CA GLN A 105 -12.32 3.78 21.62
C GLN A 105 -11.00 4.54 21.76
N SER A 106 -11.04 5.85 21.99
CA SER A 106 -9.85 6.70 22.12
C SER A 106 -8.94 6.30 23.29
N ARG A 107 -9.52 5.90 24.42
CA ARG A 107 -8.79 5.41 25.59
C ARG A 107 -8.10 4.09 25.28
N ILE A 108 -8.81 3.18 24.62
CA ILE A 108 -8.28 1.88 24.22
C ILE A 108 -7.14 2.07 23.22
N ASP A 109 -7.34 2.86 22.17
CA ASP A 109 -6.32 3.14 21.16
C ASP A 109 -5.07 3.81 21.75
N HIS A 110 -5.24 4.68 22.76
CA HIS A 110 -4.11 5.25 23.50
C HIS A 110 -3.33 4.17 24.26
N LEU A 111 -4.00 3.26 24.96
CA LEU A 111 -3.32 2.15 25.67
C LEU A 111 -2.57 1.24 24.70
N LEU A 112 -3.20 0.88 23.58
CA LEU A 112 -2.59 0.08 22.53
C LEU A 112 -1.37 0.80 21.90
N SER A 113 -1.48 2.11 21.69
CA SER A 113 -0.39 2.94 21.15
C SER A 113 0.80 3.00 22.11
N GLU A 114 0.58 3.20 23.40
CA GLU A 114 1.65 3.21 24.40
C GLU A 114 2.36 1.86 24.49
N TYR A 115 1.61 0.76 24.47
CA TYR A 115 2.19 -0.58 24.41
C TYR A 115 3.05 -0.78 23.15
N PHE A 116 2.56 -0.34 22.00
CA PHE A 116 3.31 -0.41 20.75
C PHE A 116 4.60 0.42 20.77
N LYS A 117 4.56 1.63 21.33
CA LYS A 117 5.76 2.48 21.53
C LYS A 117 6.77 1.79 22.44
N GLN A 118 6.32 1.21 23.55
CA GLN A 118 7.20 0.48 24.47
C GLN A 118 7.89 -0.68 23.75
N LYS A 119 7.15 -1.50 22.99
CA LYS A 119 7.73 -2.61 22.22
C LYS A 119 8.72 -2.16 21.16
N ARG A 120 8.49 -0.99 20.55
CA ARG A 120 9.43 -0.38 19.60
C ARG A 120 10.76 0.00 20.26
N GLU A 121 10.72 0.59 21.45
CA GLU A 121 11.93 0.96 22.17
C GLU A 121 12.69 -0.28 22.68
N GLU A 122 11.99 -1.30 23.22
CA GLU A 122 12.61 -2.58 23.59
C GLU A 122 13.39 -3.22 22.44
N LEU A 123 12.83 -3.19 21.21
CA LEU A 123 13.51 -3.71 20.02
C LEU A 123 14.73 -2.87 19.61
N LYS A 124 14.67 -1.55 19.75
CA LYS A 124 15.82 -0.67 19.49
C LYS A 124 16.96 -0.93 20.46
N GLU A 125 16.65 -1.09 21.75
CA GLU A 125 17.63 -1.42 22.79
C GLU A 125 18.26 -2.79 22.52
N MET A 126 17.46 -3.80 22.18
CA MET A 126 17.98 -5.12 21.80
C MET A 126 18.91 -5.06 20.58
N ALA A 127 18.55 -4.25 19.57
CA ALA A 127 19.38 -4.07 18.39
C ALA A 127 20.72 -3.37 18.70
N GLN A 128 20.72 -2.39 19.60
CA GLN A 128 21.95 -1.72 20.07
C GLN A 128 22.86 -2.67 20.84
N VAL A 129 22.30 -3.47 21.75
CA VAL A 129 23.07 -4.46 22.54
C VAL A 129 23.71 -5.51 21.62
N VAL A 130 23.02 -5.96 20.57
CA VAL A 130 23.60 -6.90 19.60
C VAL A 130 24.76 -6.27 18.83
N GLN A 131 24.66 -4.99 18.45
CA GLN A 131 25.75 -4.27 17.78
C GLN A 131 26.98 -4.10 18.67
N ASP A 132 26.80 -3.84 19.96
CA ASP A 132 27.90 -3.69 20.92
C ASP A 132 28.61 -5.02 21.25
N VAL A 133 27.96 -6.16 21.04
CA VAL A 133 28.51 -7.50 21.35
C VAL A 133 29.18 -8.16 20.13
N THR A 134 28.90 -7.71 18.91
CA THR A 134 29.60 -8.18 17.69
C THR A 134 30.92 -7.46 17.45
N PRO A 135 32.10 -8.13 17.48
CA PRO A 135 33.35 -7.48 17.14
C PRO A 135 33.39 -7.10 15.65
N SER A 136 33.82 -5.86 15.38
CA SER A 136 34.04 -5.33 14.03
C SER A 136 34.95 -6.27 13.22
N PRO A 137 34.60 -6.67 11.98
CA PRO A 137 35.50 -7.45 11.16
C PRO A 137 36.72 -6.60 10.81
N ALA A 138 37.91 -7.18 11.00
CA ALA A 138 39.20 -6.55 10.77
C ALA A 138 39.32 -5.95 9.34
N PRO A 139 40.03 -4.83 9.16
CA PRO A 139 40.20 -4.21 7.85
C PRO A 139 40.89 -5.18 6.89
N SER A 140 40.24 -5.43 5.75
CA SER A 140 40.75 -6.27 4.68
C SER A 140 42.05 -5.69 4.10
N ILE A 141 43.08 -6.52 4.08
CA ILE A 141 44.41 -6.29 3.51
C ILE A 141 44.27 -5.88 2.02
N PRO A 142 44.98 -4.84 1.54
CA PRO A 142 44.95 -4.47 0.13
C PRO A 142 45.66 -5.53 -0.72
N THR A 143 44.97 -6.03 -1.75
CA THR A 143 45.56 -6.91 -2.77
C THR A 143 46.45 -6.09 -3.73
N PRO A 144 47.56 -6.67 -4.23
CA PRO A 144 48.57 -5.91 -4.97
C PRO A 144 48.08 -5.53 -6.37
N THR A 145 48.26 -4.26 -6.68
CA THR A 145 48.19 -3.65 -8.01
C THR A 145 49.01 -4.40 -9.05
N ALA A 146 48.38 -4.74 -10.18
CA ALA A 146 49.07 -5.18 -11.39
C ALA A 146 49.95 -4.05 -11.96
N SER A 147 51.20 -4.39 -12.25
CA SER A 147 52.21 -3.51 -12.85
C SER A 147 51.88 -3.08 -14.29
N PRO A 148 52.31 -1.88 -14.72
CA PRO A 148 51.98 -1.30 -16.02
C PRO A 148 52.88 -1.78 -17.16
N LYS A 149 52.30 -2.01 -18.35
CA LYS A 149 53.06 -2.09 -19.61
C LYS A 149 53.36 -0.68 -20.13
N SER A 150 54.61 -0.50 -20.52
CA SER A 150 55.23 0.71 -21.04
C SER A 150 54.78 1.05 -22.47
N GLY A 151 54.54 2.34 -22.71
CA GLY A 151 54.31 2.89 -24.06
C GLY A 151 54.25 4.42 -24.06
N LYS A 152 55.40 5.08 -24.29
CA LYS A 152 55.52 6.54 -24.51
C LYS A 152 55.02 6.92 -25.91
N LYS A 153 54.16 7.95 -26.03
CA LYS A 153 54.46 9.19 -26.79
C LYS A 153 53.37 10.27 -26.65
N LYS A 154 53.86 11.52 -26.60
CA LYS A 154 53.19 12.81 -26.39
C LYS A 154 52.22 13.19 -27.51
N GLY A 155 51.18 13.93 -27.15
CA GLY A 155 50.41 14.79 -28.06
C GLY A 155 49.38 15.64 -27.30
N SER A 156 49.64 16.94 -27.23
CA SER A 156 48.83 17.97 -26.55
C SER A 156 47.54 18.31 -27.30
N GLY A 157 46.44 18.46 -26.58
CA GLY A 157 45.20 19.07 -27.10
C GLY A 157 44.25 19.44 -25.97
N LYS A 158 44.07 20.75 -25.74
CA LYS A 158 43.07 21.32 -24.83
C LYS A 158 41.67 20.97 -25.35
N ASP A 159 40.82 20.41 -24.49
CA ASP A 159 39.39 20.60 -24.63
C ASP A 159 38.70 20.68 -23.27
N LYS A 160 37.99 21.80 -23.04
CA LYS A 160 37.24 22.07 -21.82
C LYS A 160 35.95 21.26 -21.85
N ARG A 161 35.92 20.09 -21.21
CA ARG A 161 34.67 19.48 -20.75
C ARG A 161 34.34 20.01 -19.37
N LYS A 162 33.24 20.78 -19.27
CA LYS A 162 32.58 21.08 -17.99
C LYS A 162 32.32 19.75 -17.30
N ALA A 163 32.95 19.54 -16.14
CA ALA A 163 32.62 18.44 -15.25
C ALA A 163 31.19 18.67 -14.76
N VAL A 164 30.25 17.86 -15.22
CA VAL A 164 28.98 17.67 -14.52
C VAL A 164 29.36 17.01 -13.20
N MET A 165 29.19 17.71 -12.09
CA MET A 165 29.25 17.08 -10.77
C MET A 165 28.15 16.03 -10.75
N GLU A 166 28.51 14.75 -10.86
CA GLU A 166 27.60 13.66 -10.54
C GLU A 166 27.18 13.87 -9.08
N LYS A 167 25.89 14.18 -8.87
CA LYS A 167 25.31 14.20 -7.52
C LYS A 167 25.61 12.84 -6.88
N PRO A 168 26.04 12.80 -5.61
CA PRO A 168 26.24 11.54 -4.90
C PRO A 168 24.98 10.69 -5.02
N VAL A 169 25.16 9.42 -5.35
CA VAL A 169 24.08 8.43 -5.37
C VAL A 169 23.41 8.47 -3.98
N PRO A 170 22.10 8.79 -3.90
CA PRO A 170 21.41 8.78 -2.62
C PRO A 170 21.39 7.35 -2.07
N PRO A 171 21.69 7.15 -0.77
CA PRO A 171 21.72 5.82 -0.16
C PRO A 171 20.38 5.10 -0.33
N GLU A 172 20.40 3.77 -0.28
CA GLU A 172 19.18 2.95 -0.30
C GLU A 172 18.26 3.36 0.86
N GLU A 173 16.94 3.47 0.59
CA GLU A 173 15.99 3.80 1.65
C GLU A 173 16.05 2.69 2.70
N PRO A 174 16.38 3.00 3.97
CA PRO A 174 16.38 1.98 5.00
C PRO A 174 14.95 1.45 5.09
N SER A 175 14.78 0.13 4.97
CA SER A 175 13.50 -0.51 5.22
C SER A 175 13.06 -0.14 6.65
N GLU A 176 11.91 0.52 6.78
CA GLU A 176 11.36 0.76 8.11
C GLU A 176 11.12 -0.61 8.77
N PRO A 177 11.79 -0.93 9.89
CA PRO A 177 11.67 -2.25 10.48
C PRO A 177 10.23 -2.47 10.95
N VAL A 178 9.53 -3.38 10.28
CA VAL A 178 8.19 -3.80 10.69
C VAL A 178 8.32 -4.65 11.94
N ILE A 179 7.70 -4.19 13.03
CA ILE A 179 7.72 -4.93 14.29
C ILE A 179 6.86 -6.18 14.13
N CYS A 180 7.49 -7.35 14.31
CA CYS A 180 6.83 -8.65 14.32
C CYS A 180 5.61 -8.63 15.27
N GLY A 181 4.43 -8.98 14.76
CA GLY A 181 3.18 -9.02 15.53
C GLY A 181 2.44 -7.68 15.69
N SER A 182 3.01 -6.57 15.22
CA SER A 182 2.46 -5.22 15.43
C SER A 182 1.05 -4.97 14.88
N PHE A 183 0.67 -5.67 13.82
CA PHE A 183 -0.67 -5.58 13.24
C PHE A 183 -1.78 -6.08 14.18
N ALA A 184 -1.44 -6.78 15.27
CA ALA A 184 -2.37 -7.07 16.38
C ALA A 184 -3.01 -5.80 16.94
N ILE A 185 -2.28 -4.69 17.00
CA ILE A 185 -2.75 -3.40 17.52
C ILE A 185 -3.93 -2.89 16.69
N GLY A 186 -3.76 -2.85 15.37
CA GLY A 186 -4.83 -2.45 14.45
C GLY A 186 -6.01 -3.42 14.49
N ALA A 187 -5.74 -4.73 14.62
CA ALA A 187 -6.79 -5.75 14.62
C ALA A 187 -7.67 -5.66 15.89
N VAL A 188 -7.06 -5.45 17.05
CA VAL A 188 -7.76 -5.22 18.31
C VAL A 188 -8.56 -3.91 18.25
N SER A 189 -7.95 -2.81 17.81
CA SER A 189 -8.62 -1.51 17.66
C SER A 189 -9.87 -1.60 16.78
N LEU A 190 -9.77 -2.29 15.63
CA LEU A 190 -10.89 -2.51 14.73
C LEU A 190 -11.96 -3.43 15.31
N ALA A 191 -11.57 -4.48 16.05
CA ALA A 191 -12.51 -5.38 16.73
C ALA A 191 -13.32 -4.64 17.81
N VAL A 192 -12.69 -3.71 18.52
CA VAL A 192 -13.34 -2.82 19.50
C VAL A 192 -14.34 -1.90 18.82
N ALA A 193 -13.95 -1.21 17.75
CA ALA A 193 -14.84 -0.32 17.00
C ALA A 193 -16.07 -1.05 16.45
N LYS A 194 -15.88 -2.25 15.87
CA LYS A 194 -16.98 -3.11 15.42
C LYS A 194 -17.88 -3.54 16.57
N SER A 195 -17.30 -3.92 17.70
CA SER A 195 -18.07 -4.34 18.88
C SER A 195 -18.88 -3.21 19.47
N SER A 196 -18.33 -1.99 19.57
CA SER A 196 -19.07 -0.81 20.00
C SER A 196 -20.24 -0.51 19.07
N ALA A 197 -20.01 -0.51 17.75
CA ALA A 197 -21.06 -0.32 16.76
C ALA A 197 -22.20 -1.35 16.91
N ALA A 198 -21.85 -2.64 17.04
CA ALA A 198 -22.81 -3.72 17.22
C ALA A 198 -23.59 -3.62 18.54
N LEU A 199 -22.93 -3.30 19.65
CA LEU A 199 -23.57 -3.14 20.95
C LEU A 199 -24.55 -1.96 20.99
N ASN A 200 -24.23 -0.90 20.25
CA ASN A 200 -25.08 0.28 20.11
C ASN A 200 -26.13 0.14 19.00
N ASN A 201 -26.18 -1.01 18.28
CA ASN A 201 -27.04 -1.25 17.12
C ASN A 201 -26.93 -0.17 16.04
N VAL A 202 -25.72 0.33 15.81
CA VAL A 202 -25.42 1.29 14.74
C VAL A 202 -24.52 0.63 13.70
N PRO A 203 -24.72 0.92 12.41
CA PRO A 203 -23.76 0.59 11.36
C PRO A 203 -22.34 1.11 11.68
N LEU A 204 -21.32 0.33 11.35
CA LEU A 204 -19.91 0.68 11.62
C LEU A 204 -19.51 2.05 11.04
N TYR A 205 -19.96 2.37 9.82
CA TYR A 205 -19.62 3.65 9.19
C TYR A 205 -20.18 4.86 9.97
N LEU A 206 -21.37 4.73 10.59
CA LEU A 206 -21.92 5.76 11.47
C LEU A 206 -21.13 5.84 12.76
N HIS A 207 -20.78 4.71 13.36
CA HIS A 207 -19.94 4.67 14.55
C HIS A 207 -18.60 5.39 14.31
N VAL A 208 -17.90 5.07 13.23
CA VAL A 208 -16.64 5.73 12.85
C VAL A 208 -16.85 7.24 12.62
N ALA A 209 -17.95 7.65 11.98
CA ALA A 209 -18.27 9.06 11.79
C ALA A 209 -18.48 9.81 13.13
N THR A 210 -19.06 9.15 14.13
CA THR A 210 -19.23 9.70 15.49
C THR A 210 -17.94 9.73 16.32
N LEU A 211 -16.98 8.85 16.02
CA LEU A 211 -15.65 8.90 16.64
C LEU A 211 -14.84 10.10 16.16
N ARG A 212 -15.00 10.48 14.87
CA ARG A 212 -14.28 11.60 14.26
C ARG A 212 -14.91 12.95 14.59
N ASN A 213 -16.24 13.03 14.59
CA ASN A 213 -16.96 14.29 14.70
C ASN A 213 -17.81 14.34 15.97
N VAL A 214 -17.74 15.45 16.71
CA VAL A 214 -18.58 15.70 17.90
C VAL A 214 -20.07 15.70 17.53
N GLN A 215 -20.39 16.10 16.30
CA GLN A 215 -21.74 16.04 15.73
C GLN A 215 -21.69 15.28 14.41
N LEU A 216 -22.63 14.35 14.22
CA LEU A 216 -22.73 13.62 12.96
C LEU A 216 -23.04 14.60 11.82
N PRO A 217 -22.31 14.54 10.69
CA PRO A 217 -22.61 15.41 9.55
C PRO A 217 -24.03 15.12 9.03
N ALA A 218 -24.70 16.16 8.53
CA ALA A 218 -26.05 16.06 7.96
C ALA A 218 -26.09 15.11 6.74
N GLN A 219 -24.96 14.94 6.06
CA GLN A 219 -24.82 14.05 4.91
C GLN A 219 -23.47 13.34 4.98
N LEU A 220 -23.47 12.05 4.67
CA LEU A 220 -22.26 11.26 4.45
C LEU A 220 -21.98 11.18 2.95
N VAL A 221 -20.70 11.25 2.60
CA VAL A 221 -20.24 11.22 1.20
C VAL A 221 -19.70 9.83 0.89
N MET A 222 -20.14 9.25 -0.23
CA MET A 222 -19.53 8.03 -0.76
C MET A 222 -18.19 8.37 -1.42
N PRO A 223 -17.12 7.63 -1.13
CA PRO A 223 -15.83 7.87 -1.75
C PRO A 223 -15.87 7.49 -3.25
N THR A 224 -15.14 8.26 -4.06
CA THR A 224 -14.85 7.90 -5.46
C THR A 224 -13.88 6.71 -5.47
N PRO A 225 -14.20 5.58 -6.13
CA PRO A 225 -13.31 4.42 -6.12
C PRO A 225 -12.09 4.67 -7.00
N LEU A 226 -10.91 4.25 -6.53
CA LEU A 226 -9.69 4.14 -7.33
C LEU A 226 -9.52 2.65 -7.66
N ILE A 227 -9.70 2.27 -8.93
CA ILE A 227 -9.69 0.86 -9.34
C ILE A 227 -8.50 0.59 -10.24
N SER A 228 -7.56 -0.21 -9.76
CA SER A 228 -6.42 -0.70 -10.55
C SER A 228 -6.92 -1.65 -11.65
N LEU A 229 -6.79 -1.22 -12.90
CA LEU A 229 -7.34 -1.93 -14.07
C LEU A 229 -6.28 -2.83 -14.71
N LEU A 230 -5.08 -2.29 -14.85
CA LEU A 230 -3.92 -2.94 -15.47
C LEU A 230 -2.77 -2.96 -14.49
N SER A 231 -1.98 -4.03 -14.51
CA SER A 231 -0.74 -4.13 -13.74
C SER A 231 0.43 -4.50 -14.64
N TYR A 232 1.54 -3.77 -14.47
CA TYR A 232 2.82 -4.01 -15.13
C TYR A 232 3.97 -3.95 -14.12
N GLY A 233 5.20 -3.81 -14.59
CA GLY A 233 6.40 -3.83 -13.76
C GLY A 233 7.29 -5.03 -14.07
N LYS A 234 8.37 -5.16 -13.30
CA LYS A 234 9.43 -6.17 -13.55
C LYS A 234 8.93 -7.63 -13.53
N SER A 235 7.83 -7.89 -12.84
CA SER A 235 7.21 -9.22 -12.74
C SER A 235 6.15 -9.49 -13.83
N SER A 236 5.78 -8.48 -14.60
CA SER A 236 4.84 -8.60 -15.71
C SER A 236 5.55 -9.02 -17.01
N PRO A 237 4.85 -9.64 -17.96
CA PRO A 237 5.41 -9.90 -19.28
C PRO A 237 5.75 -8.58 -20.01
N GLY A 238 6.69 -8.63 -20.96
CA GLY A 238 7.11 -7.43 -21.71
C GLY A 238 8.30 -6.71 -21.08
N LYS A 239 8.47 -5.43 -21.42
CA LYS A 239 9.63 -4.61 -21.00
C LYS A 239 9.25 -3.38 -20.19
N LEU A 240 7.96 -3.02 -20.13
CA LEU A 240 7.51 -1.81 -19.45
C LEU A 240 7.59 -1.98 -17.92
N ASN A 241 8.41 -1.13 -17.28
CA ASN A 241 8.54 -1.11 -15.83
C ASN A 241 7.91 0.14 -15.21
N LEU A 242 7.86 1.27 -15.93
CA LEU A 242 7.52 2.61 -15.40
C LEU A 242 6.23 2.70 -14.56
N MET A 243 5.21 1.92 -14.90
CA MET A 243 3.89 1.96 -14.25
C MET A 243 3.54 0.58 -13.70
N LYS A 244 3.57 0.42 -12.39
CA LYS A 244 3.15 -0.81 -11.73
C LYS A 244 1.65 -1.05 -11.84
N GLU A 245 0.85 0.02 -11.73
CA GLU A 245 -0.60 -0.05 -11.88
C GLU A 245 -1.12 1.15 -12.70
N VAL A 246 -2.11 0.87 -13.55
CA VAL A 246 -2.93 1.91 -14.19
C VAL A 246 -4.30 1.88 -13.51
N ILE A 247 -4.59 2.94 -12.80
CA ILE A 247 -5.76 3.10 -11.94
C ILE A 247 -6.79 3.97 -12.65
N VAL A 248 -8.03 3.54 -12.62
CA VAL A 248 -9.17 4.26 -13.19
C VAL A 248 -9.93 4.97 -12.08
N ILE A 249 -10.25 6.24 -12.31
CA ILE A 249 -10.97 7.10 -11.39
C ILE A 249 -12.24 7.58 -12.11
N PRO A 250 -13.42 7.03 -11.79
CA PRO A 250 -14.66 7.46 -12.42
C PRO A 250 -15.10 8.83 -11.88
N LYS A 251 -15.93 9.53 -12.64
CA LYS A 251 -16.50 10.80 -12.22
C LYS A 251 -17.35 10.66 -10.94
N GLN A 252 -17.22 11.63 -10.05
CA GLN A 252 -17.93 11.64 -8.76
C GLN A 252 -19.45 11.81 -8.88
N SER A 253 -19.98 12.26 -10.02
CA SER A 253 -21.42 12.54 -10.20
C SER A 253 -22.32 11.31 -10.24
N HIS A 254 -21.76 10.13 -10.49
CA HIS A 254 -22.51 8.88 -10.62
C HIS A 254 -22.69 8.17 -9.27
N ALA A 255 -23.72 7.35 -9.17
CA ALA A 255 -23.85 6.43 -8.05
C ALA A 255 -22.69 5.43 -8.06
N LEU A 256 -22.22 4.99 -6.88
CA LEU A 256 -21.12 4.03 -6.78
C LEU A 256 -21.35 2.77 -7.62
N GLN A 257 -22.57 2.26 -7.65
CA GLN A 257 -22.92 1.08 -8.42
C GLN A 257 -22.75 1.30 -9.94
N GLU A 258 -23.20 2.44 -10.47
CA GLU A 258 -23.04 2.80 -11.88
C GLU A 258 -21.55 2.89 -12.24
N ASN A 259 -20.74 3.48 -11.36
CA ASN A 259 -19.29 3.55 -11.53
C ASN A 259 -18.63 2.17 -11.58
N LEU A 260 -19.08 1.22 -10.74
CA LEU A 260 -18.57 -0.15 -10.76
C LEU A 260 -18.97 -0.90 -12.04
N ASP A 261 -20.23 -0.76 -12.49
CA ASP A 261 -20.72 -1.40 -13.72
C ASP A 261 -20.00 -0.86 -14.97
N MET A 262 -19.74 0.45 -15.00
CA MET A 262 -18.96 1.11 -16.04
C MET A 262 -17.52 0.59 -16.08
N ILE A 263 -16.84 0.53 -14.93
CA ILE A 263 -15.45 0.06 -14.86
C ILE A 263 -15.35 -1.43 -15.18
N LEU A 264 -16.31 -2.25 -14.76
CA LEU A 264 -16.40 -3.66 -15.14
C LEU A 264 -16.57 -3.81 -16.66
N SER A 265 -17.39 -2.98 -17.28
CA SER A 265 -17.55 -2.95 -18.74
C SER A 265 -16.24 -2.60 -19.43
N LEU A 266 -15.52 -1.59 -18.93
CA LEU A 266 -14.20 -1.21 -19.43
C LEU A 266 -13.18 -2.36 -19.32
N GLN A 267 -13.08 -3.01 -18.15
CA GLN A 267 -12.21 -4.16 -17.93
C GLN A 267 -12.50 -5.30 -18.91
N ASN A 268 -13.78 -5.60 -19.14
CA ASN A 268 -14.21 -6.65 -20.06
C ASN A 268 -13.86 -6.32 -21.52
N GLN A 269 -13.93 -5.05 -21.94
CA GLN A 269 -13.53 -4.69 -23.31
C GLN A 269 -12.02 -4.78 -23.50
N ILE A 270 -11.23 -4.31 -22.54
CA ILE A 270 -9.77 -4.43 -22.60
C ILE A 270 -9.36 -5.90 -22.64
N MET A 271 -10.01 -6.76 -21.84
CA MET A 271 -9.78 -8.20 -21.88
C MET A 271 -10.03 -8.78 -23.28
N LYS A 272 -11.10 -8.37 -23.98
CA LYS A 272 -11.37 -8.79 -25.35
C LYS A 272 -10.32 -8.28 -26.34
N GLN A 273 -9.91 -7.02 -26.24
CA GLN A 273 -8.85 -6.45 -27.09
C GLN A 273 -7.54 -7.22 -26.94
N LEU A 274 -7.12 -7.49 -25.70
CA LEU A 274 -5.93 -8.26 -25.39
C LEU A 274 -6.01 -9.70 -25.92
N CYS A 275 -7.19 -10.34 -25.85
CA CYS A 275 -7.42 -11.67 -26.43
C CYS A 275 -7.34 -11.66 -27.97
N ASN A 276 -7.80 -10.61 -28.63
CA ASN A 276 -7.78 -10.51 -30.10
C ASN A 276 -6.36 -10.31 -30.65
N VAL A 277 -5.53 -9.55 -29.94
CA VAL A 277 -4.13 -9.29 -30.33
C VAL A 277 -3.24 -10.51 -30.10
N SER A 278 -3.49 -11.27 -29.04
CA SER A 278 -2.75 -12.50 -28.74
C SER A 278 -3.45 -13.73 -29.31
N LYS A 279 -3.02 -14.22 -30.48
CA LYS A 279 -3.40 -15.56 -31.02
C LYS A 279 -3.03 -16.72 -30.08
N ALA A 280 -2.31 -16.47 -28.99
CA ALA A 280 -2.05 -17.43 -27.94
C ALA A 280 -3.12 -17.34 -26.86
N ALA A 281 -3.76 -18.48 -26.56
CA ALA A 281 -4.69 -18.72 -25.46
C ALA A 281 -4.10 -18.48 -24.04
N SER A 282 -2.99 -17.75 -23.90
CA SER A 282 -2.23 -17.55 -22.66
C SER A 282 -2.51 -16.23 -21.94
N VAL A 283 -3.17 -15.25 -22.57
CA VAL A 283 -3.45 -13.94 -21.93
C VAL A 283 -4.59 -14.04 -20.89
N ILE A 284 -5.44 -15.07 -21.00
CA ILE A 284 -6.62 -15.28 -20.13
C ILE A 284 -6.22 -15.66 -18.68
N LYS A 285 -4.94 -15.89 -18.37
CA LYS A 285 -4.53 -16.49 -17.07
C LYS A 285 -3.87 -15.57 -16.04
N ASN A 286 -3.62 -14.29 -16.32
CA ASN A 286 -2.87 -13.47 -15.37
C ASN A 286 -3.74 -12.33 -14.81
N ILE A 287 -4.69 -12.69 -13.95
CA ILE A 287 -5.30 -11.72 -13.03
C ILE A 287 -4.34 -11.61 -11.84
N SER A 288 -3.93 -10.39 -11.50
CA SER A 288 -3.09 -10.15 -10.32
C SER A 288 -3.87 -10.43 -9.02
N PRO A 289 -3.20 -10.60 -7.86
CA PRO A 289 -3.90 -10.71 -6.56
C PRO A 289 -4.82 -9.52 -6.25
N LEU A 290 -4.60 -8.37 -6.89
CA LEU A 290 -5.44 -7.17 -6.77
C LEU A 290 -6.68 -7.20 -7.71
N GLY A 291 -6.85 -8.25 -8.51
CA GLY A 291 -7.94 -8.36 -9.49
C GLY A 291 -7.67 -7.65 -10.82
N CYS A 292 -6.49 -7.06 -11.01
CA CYS A 292 -6.11 -6.34 -12.23
C CYS A 292 -5.71 -7.28 -13.37
N LEU A 293 -5.89 -6.84 -14.61
CA LEU A 293 -5.38 -7.55 -15.79
C LEU A 293 -3.86 -7.36 -15.89
N VAL A 294 -3.10 -8.44 -16.00
CA VAL A 294 -1.67 -8.40 -16.27
C VAL A 294 -1.44 -8.66 -17.75
N SER A 295 -0.81 -7.71 -18.43
CA SER A 295 -0.54 -7.80 -19.87
C SER A 295 0.89 -7.38 -20.20
N GLY A 296 1.36 -7.76 -21.38
CA GLY A 296 2.72 -7.44 -21.82
C GLY A 296 2.77 -6.16 -22.63
N CYS A 297 3.57 -5.19 -22.20
CA CYS A 297 3.81 -3.94 -22.93
C CYS A 297 5.31 -3.66 -23.03
N ASP A 298 5.72 -3.10 -24.17
CA ASP A 298 7.11 -2.74 -24.46
C ASP A 298 7.31 -1.23 -24.51
N ARG A 299 6.23 -0.45 -24.64
CA ARG A 299 6.25 1.01 -24.70
C ARG A 299 5.37 1.61 -23.59
N ILE A 300 5.74 2.81 -23.17
CA ILE A 300 5.06 3.54 -22.07
C ILE A 300 3.64 3.96 -22.44
N ASP A 301 3.38 4.26 -23.72
CA ASP A 301 2.10 4.75 -24.22
C ASP A 301 1.06 3.64 -24.46
N GLN A 302 1.50 2.38 -24.62
CA GLN A 302 0.63 1.26 -24.95
C GLN A 302 -0.52 1.02 -23.95
N PRO A 303 -0.29 1.05 -22.62
CA PRO A 303 -1.38 0.86 -21.65
C PRO A 303 -2.47 1.93 -21.75
N LEU A 304 -2.07 3.19 -21.97
CA LEU A 304 -3.00 4.30 -22.09
C LEU A 304 -3.79 4.21 -23.41
N HIS A 305 -3.13 3.85 -24.51
CA HIS A 305 -3.80 3.59 -25.78
C HIS A 305 -4.86 2.48 -25.69
N LEU A 306 -4.58 1.40 -24.96
CA LEU A 306 -5.56 0.33 -24.73
C LEU A 306 -6.82 0.84 -24.02
N ILE A 307 -6.64 1.69 -23.00
CA ILE A 307 -7.76 2.28 -22.28
C ILE A 307 -8.55 3.24 -23.17
N VAL A 308 -7.86 4.11 -23.93
CA VAL A 308 -8.50 5.03 -24.88
C VAL A 308 -9.37 4.26 -25.87
N GLU A 309 -8.80 3.23 -26.51
CA GLU A 309 -9.53 2.41 -27.48
C GLU A 309 -10.74 1.73 -26.83
N ALA A 310 -10.60 1.19 -25.61
CA ALA A 310 -11.70 0.55 -24.90
C ALA A 310 -12.81 1.55 -24.52
N CYS A 311 -12.46 2.77 -24.10
CA CYS A 311 -13.42 3.84 -23.82
C CYS A 311 -14.18 4.24 -25.10
N GLU A 312 -13.49 4.41 -26.24
CA GLU A 312 -14.13 4.73 -27.52
C GLU A 312 -15.16 3.66 -27.93
N HIS A 313 -14.83 2.37 -27.75
CA HIS A 313 -15.76 1.27 -28.03
C HIS A 313 -17.00 1.26 -27.12
N LEU A 314 -16.88 1.79 -25.91
CA LEU A 314 -17.98 1.90 -24.94
C LEU A 314 -18.75 3.21 -25.04
N GLY A 315 -18.27 4.16 -25.85
CA GLY A 315 -18.81 5.52 -25.90
C GLY A 315 -18.57 6.30 -24.60
N LEU A 316 -17.47 6.01 -23.89
CA LEU A 316 -17.04 6.72 -22.69
C LEU A 316 -16.01 7.78 -23.05
N GLU A 317 -16.12 8.97 -22.46
CA GLU A 317 -15.16 10.06 -22.67
C GLU A 317 -14.08 10.06 -21.59
N LEU A 318 -12.84 9.79 -22.01
CA LEU A 318 -11.67 9.88 -21.14
C LEU A 318 -11.37 11.35 -20.81
N GLY A 319 -11.22 11.67 -19.53
CA GLY A 319 -11.12 13.03 -18.99
C GLY A 319 -12.47 13.66 -18.59
N THR A 320 -13.60 13.06 -18.97
CA THR A 320 -14.94 13.50 -18.55
C THR A 320 -15.57 12.45 -17.62
N ASP A 321 -15.80 11.24 -18.14
CA ASP A 321 -16.45 10.15 -17.41
C ASP A 321 -15.46 9.39 -16.55
N ILE A 322 -14.23 9.27 -17.05
CA ILE A 322 -13.16 8.49 -16.45
C ILE A 322 -11.83 9.26 -16.53
N HIS A 323 -11.11 9.31 -15.42
CA HIS A 323 -9.73 9.78 -15.34
C HIS A 323 -8.79 8.62 -15.00
N ILE A 324 -7.49 8.86 -15.15
CA ILE A 324 -6.44 7.88 -14.93
C ILE A 324 -5.50 8.36 -13.82
N ALA A 325 -5.04 7.43 -12.99
CA ALA A 325 -3.92 7.60 -12.10
C ALA A 325 -2.89 6.51 -12.38
N LEU A 326 -1.60 6.82 -12.24
CA LEU A 326 -0.51 5.87 -12.46
C LEU A 326 0.24 5.61 -11.15
N ASN A 327 0.32 4.35 -10.73
CA ASN A 327 1.23 3.96 -9.66
C ASN A 327 2.57 3.56 -10.26
N CYS A 328 3.61 4.35 -10.01
CA CYS A 328 4.93 4.12 -10.55
C CYS A 328 5.80 3.24 -9.66
N ALA A 329 5.50 3.19 -8.35
CA ALA A 329 6.29 2.45 -7.36
C ALA A 329 7.81 2.66 -7.57
N ALA A 330 8.26 3.92 -7.63
CA ALA A 330 9.60 4.27 -8.09
C ALA A 330 10.76 3.57 -7.34
N HIS A 331 10.53 3.15 -6.09
CA HIS A 331 11.46 2.34 -5.31
C HIS A 331 11.80 1.00 -5.97
N GLU A 332 10.89 0.39 -6.75
CA GLU A 332 11.14 -0.84 -7.51
C GLU A 332 11.92 -0.58 -8.80
N LEU A 333 11.87 0.64 -9.33
CA LEU A 333 12.51 1.04 -10.57
C LEU A 333 13.96 1.45 -10.37
N MET A 334 14.31 1.95 -9.19
CA MET A 334 15.61 2.52 -8.90
C MET A 334 16.72 1.47 -8.89
N ASP A 335 17.75 1.69 -9.70
CA ASP A 335 19.05 1.02 -9.59
C ASP A 335 19.96 1.88 -8.72
N TYR A 336 20.13 1.48 -7.46
CA TYR A 336 20.95 2.20 -6.49
C TYR A 336 22.41 2.29 -6.91
N ASN A 337 22.96 1.32 -7.63
CA ASN A 337 24.36 1.41 -8.08
C ASN A 337 24.53 2.52 -9.13
N LYS A 338 23.50 2.75 -9.95
CA LYS A 338 23.52 3.74 -11.03
C LYS A 338 22.92 5.09 -10.65
N GLY A 339 22.15 5.15 -9.57
CA GLY A 339 21.37 6.35 -9.22
C GLY A 339 20.29 6.70 -10.24
N LYS A 340 19.74 5.71 -10.96
CA LYS A 340 18.81 5.88 -12.08
C LYS A 340 17.64 4.92 -12.01
N TYR A 341 16.51 5.31 -12.59
CA TYR A 341 15.30 4.50 -12.69
C TYR A 341 15.25 3.72 -13.99
N GLU A 342 15.00 2.41 -13.92
CA GLU A 342 14.80 1.54 -15.08
C GLU A 342 13.33 1.56 -15.52
N VAL A 343 12.99 2.44 -16.47
CA VAL A 343 11.61 2.67 -16.93
C VAL A 343 11.12 1.63 -17.92
N ILE A 344 12.04 1.09 -18.71
CA ILE A 344 11.86 -0.03 -19.63
C ILE A 344 13.11 -0.90 -19.44
N SER A 345 12.98 -2.23 -19.50
CA SER A 345 14.12 -3.13 -19.34
C SER A 345 15.34 -2.70 -20.18
N GLY A 346 16.45 -2.38 -19.49
CA GLY A 346 17.70 -1.88 -20.06
C GLY A 346 17.77 -0.36 -20.34
N THR A 347 16.68 0.39 -20.13
CA THR A 347 16.59 1.84 -20.34
C THR A 347 16.52 2.57 -19.01
N PHE A 348 17.58 3.31 -18.70
CA PHE A 348 17.74 4.03 -17.43
C PHE A 348 17.53 5.52 -17.60
N LYS A 349 16.86 6.14 -16.63
CA LYS A 349 16.55 7.57 -16.58
C LYS A 349 17.00 8.17 -15.26
N THR A 350 17.62 9.34 -15.33
CA THR A 350 17.94 10.15 -14.14
C THR A 350 16.65 10.73 -13.54
N PRO A 351 16.66 11.18 -12.28
CA PRO A 351 15.48 11.82 -11.67
C PRO A 351 14.94 13.00 -12.49
N ASP A 352 15.82 13.82 -13.06
CA ASP A 352 15.41 14.97 -13.88
C ASP A 352 14.72 14.49 -15.18
N GLU A 353 15.29 13.49 -15.86
CA GLU A 353 14.69 12.90 -17.07
C GLU A 353 13.37 12.16 -16.78
N MET A 354 13.16 11.67 -15.56
CA MET A 354 11.88 11.08 -15.15
C MET A 354 10.78 12.14 -15.08
N VAL A 355 11.09 13.32 -14.53
CA VAL A 355 10.13 14.42 -14.46
C VAL A 355 9.73 14.87 -15.86
N ASP A 356 10.70 15.09 -16.74
CA ASP A 356 10.42 15.45 -18.15
C ASP A 356 9.54 14.41 -18.84
N MET A 357 9.83 13.12 -18.61
CA MET A 357 9.03 12.01 -19.14
C MET A 357 7.58 12.01 -18.62
N TYR A 358 7.38 12.26 -17.33
CA TYR A 358 6.04 12.34 -16.75
C TYR A 358 5.28 13.55 -17.30
N LEU A 359 5.93 14.70 -17.46
CA LEU A 359 5.34 15.89 -18.06
C LEU A 359 4.91 15.62 -19.51
N ASP A 360 5.79 15.01 -20.32
CA ASP A 360 5.47 14.62 -21.69
C ASP A 360 4.28 13.64 -21.74
N LEU A 361 4.21 12.69 -20.79
CA LEU A 361 3.12 11.72 -20.70
C LEU A 361 1.79 12.41 -20.34
N ILE A 362 1.79 13.30 -19.35
CA ILE A 362 0.58 14.05 -18.94
C ILE A 362 0.11 14.98 -20.05
N ASN A 363 1.04 15.64 -20.75
CA ASN A 363 0.71 16.50 -21.89
C ASN A 363 0.07 15.72 -23.05
N GLN A 364 0.53 14.49 -23.29
CA GLN A 364 -0.07 13.59 -24.29
C GLN A 364 -1.40 13.00 -23.84
N TYR A 365 -1.58 12.77 -22.53
CA TYR A 365 -2.77 12.19 -21.94
C TYR A 365 -3.30 13.05 -20.78
N PRO A 366 -4.00 14.16 -21.06
CA PRO A 366 -4.52 15.07 -20.04
C PRO A 366 -5.50 14.42 -19.05
N SER A 367 -6.04 13.24 -19.40
CA SER A 367 -6.86 12.42 -18.52
C SER A 367 -6.10 11.81 -17.34
N VAL A 368 -4.76 11.80 -17.36
CA VAL A 368 -3.94 11.38 -16.23
C VAL A 368 -3.93 12.50 -15.19
N ILE A 369 -4.63 12.29 -14.07
CA ILE A 369 -4.81 13.29 -13.00
C ILE A 369 -4.04 12.96 -11.73
N ALA A 370 -3.37 11.81 -11.64
CA ALA A 370 -2.54 11.51 -10.49
C ALA A 370 -1.36 10.59 -10.81
N LEU A 371 -0.25 10.83 -10.11
CA LEU A 371 0.92 9.95 -10.08
C LEU A 371 1.18 9.53 -8.63
N LEU A 372 1.23 8.22 -8.37
CA LEU A 372 1.52 7.65 -7.06
C LEU A 372 2.96 7.13 -7.04
N ASP A 373 3.71 7.51 -6.02
CA ASP A 373 5.13 7.16 -5.85
C ASP A 373 5.97 7.38 -7.14
N PRO A 374 5.93 8.56 -7.80
CA PRO A 374 6.64 8.81 -9.06
C PRO A 374 8.16 8.88 -8.89
N LEU A 375 8.64 9.26 -7.71
CA LEU A 375 10.05 9.38 -7.35
C LEU A 375 10.26 8.97 -5.89
N ARG A 376 11.50 8.72 -5.49
CA ARG A 376 11.86 8.49 -4.07
C ARG A 376 11.58 9.71 -3.20
N LYS A 377 11.23 9.47 -1.92
CA LYS A 377 10.91 10.50 -0.92
C LYS A 377 12.06 11.48 -0.65
N GLU A 378 13.30 11.03 -0.77
CA GLU A 378 14.51 11.83 -0.51
C GLU A 378 14.95 12.70 -1.70
N VAL A 379 14.34 12.52 -2.87
CA VAL A 379 14.66 13.35 -4.03
C VAL A 379 14.04 14.72 -3.79
N PHE A 380 14.89 15.73 -3.54
CA PHE A 380 14.51 17.15 -3.35
C PHE A 380 13.59 17.70 -4.46
N LEU A 381 13.56 17.02 -5.62
CA LEU A 381 12.70 17.28 -6.77
C LEU A 381 11.21 16.91 -6.54
N TRP A 382 10.88 16.18 -5.46
CA TRP A 382 9.50 15.85 -5.10
C TRP A 382 8.65 17.11 -4.86
N LEU A 383 9.23 18.15 -4.24
CA LEU A 383 8.63 19.47 -4.11
C LEU A 383 8.48 20.18 -5.47
N LEU A 384 9.43 19.98 -6.39
CA LEU A 384 9.39 20.57 -7.72
C LEU A 384 8.28 19.98 -8.60
N CYS A 385 7.99 18.67 -8.49
CA CYS A 385 6.90 18.04 -9.25
C CYS A 385 5.53 18.56 -8.82
N VAL A 386 5.34 18.88 -7.53
CA VAL A 386 4.09 19.50 -7.04
C VAL A 386 3.94 20.93 -7.59
N ASP A 387 5.04 21.70 -7.62
CA ASP A 387 5.03 23.07 -8.14
C ASP A 387 4.89 23.14 -9.68
N LEU A 388 5.54 22.25 -10.44
CA LEU A 388 5.43 22.16 -11.91
C LEU A 388 4.04 21.74 -12.38
N CYS A 389 3.28 21.01 -11.55
CA CYS A 389 1.91 20.62 -11.86
C CYS A 389 0.88 21.72 -11.52
N ALA A 390 1.25 22.73 -10.74
CA ALA A 390 0.38 23.89 -10.49
C ALA A 390 0.24 24.81 -11.72
N ASP A 391 1.17 24.73 -12.68
CA ASP A 391 1.14 25.46 -13.96
C ASP A 391 0.34 24.73 -15.06
N LEU A 392 -0.15 23.51 -14.79
CA LEU A 392 -1.06 22.77 -15.68
C LEU A 392 -2.51 23.08 -15.27
N ASP A 393 -3.37 23.42 -16.24
CA ASP A 393 -4.81 23.69 -16.03
C ASP A 393 -5.60 22.46 -15.52
N THR A 394 -4.94 21.31 -15.31
CA THR A 394 -5.48 20.09 -14.72
C THR A 394 -4.92 19.87 -13.31
N PRO A 395 -5.78 19.73 -12.27
CA PRO A 395 -5.29 19.48 -10.91
C PRO A 395 -4.69 18.06 -10.82
N LEU A 396 -3.36 17.95 -10.91
CA LEU A 396 -2.64 16.69 -10.72
C LEU A 396 -2.41 16.43 -9.22
N ALA A 397 -2.86 15.29 -8.72
CA ALA A 397 -2.50 14.81 -7.39
C ALA A 397 -1.23 13.95 -7.44
N ILE A 398 -0.18 14.35 -6.73
CA ILE A 398 1.02 13.53 -6.52
C ILE A 398 0.95 13.00 -5.09
N THR A 399 0.99 11.67 -4.94
CA THR A 399 0.89 11.02 -3.61
C THR A 399 2.12 10.18 -3.32
#